data_AF-A0A428YK32-F1
#
_entry.id   AF-A0A428YK32-F1
#
_cell.length_a   1.000
_cell.length_b   1.000
_cell.length_c   1.000
_cell.angle_alpha   90.00
_cell.angle_beta   90.00
_cell.angle_gamma   90.00
#
_symmetry.space_group_name_H-M   'P 1'
#
loop_
_entity.id
_entity.type
_entity.pdbx_description
1 polymer ?
#
loop_
_entity_poly.entity_id
_entity_poly.type
_entity_poly.pdbx_seq_one_letter_code
_entity_poly.pdbx_strand_id
1 'polypeptide(L)'
;MVKIKRLIGMVLAAVCMSASMVVASGSAAADTNCGSGVNDVFLANVREATATAGGRTVTVKLVNQRVSDHSFARITLNYRSGDLTWVDRSYDGGRNWTQCGPFNRAYSNDLSNLNNWMRACARFNGHSFCTGWYRDTD
;
A
#
# COMPACT_ATOMS: atom_id res chain seq x y z
N MET A 1 -28.15 31.03 56.72
CA MET A 1 -27.04 30.04 56.66
C MET A 1 -27.39 28.98 55.63
N VAL A 2 -26.72 28.96 54.48
CA VAL A 2 -26.90 27.93 53.44
C VAL A 2 -25.52 27.36 53.11
N LYS A 3 -25.35 26.04 53.26
CA LYS A 3 -24.09 25.32 53.05
C LYS A 3 -23.92 25.00 51.55
N ILE A 4 -22.96 25.64 50.88
CA ILE A 4 -22.59 25.34 49.49
C ILE A 4 -21.62 24.15 49.48
N LYS A 5 -22.07 23.03 48.90
CA LYS A 5 -21.23 21.84 48.67
C LYS A 5 -20.44 22.03 47.38
N ARG A 6 -19.10 21.93 47.48
CA ARG A 6 -18.18 21.90 46.34
C ARG A 6 -18.30 20.55 45.63
N LEU A 7 -18.60 20.56 44.33
CA LEU A 7 -18.48 19.39 43.45
C LEU A 7 -17.17 19.51 42.67
N ILE A 8 -16.26 18.57 42.93
CA ILE A 8 -15.02 18.37 42.21
C ILE A 8 -15.39 17.59 40.94
N GLY A 9 -15.35 18.26 39.78
CA GLY A 9 -15.52 17.63 38.48
C GLY A 9 -14.22 16.95 38.04
N MET A 10 -14.23 15.62 37.97
CA MET A 10 -13.13 14.80 37.49
C MET A 10 -13.18 14.77 35.95
N VAL A 11 -12.17 15.32 35.28
CA VAL A 11 -12.03 15.26 33.82
C VAL A 11 -11.46 13.89 33.44
N LEU A 12 -12.30 13.00 32.89
CA LEU A 12 -11.82 11.79 32.22
C LEU A 12 -11.26 12.16 30.85
N ALA A 13 -9.94 12.10 30.70
CA ALA A 13 -9.28 12.14 29.40
C ALA A 13 -9.46 10.79 28.70
N ALA A 14 -10.33 10.74 27.69
CA ALA A 14 -10.45 9.59 26.79
C ALA A 14 -9.29 9.62 25.79
N VAL A 15 -8.25 8.83 26.05
CA VAL A 15 -7.18 8.55 25.07
C VAL A 15 -7.73 7.53 24.08
N CYS A 16 -8.24 8.00 22.95
CA CYS A 16 -8.60 7.15 21.81
C CYS A 16 -7.30 6.61 21.18
N MET A 17 -6.86 5.44 21.61
CA MET A 17 -5.83 4.68 20.90
C MET A 17 -6.45 4.19 19.59
N SER A 18 -6.14 4.87 18.49
CA SER A 18 -6.41 4.41 17.14
C SER A 18 -5.57 3.14 16.88
N ALA A 19 -6.17 1.98 17.12
CA ALA A 19 -5.60 0.70 16.76
C ALA A 19 -5.53 0.63 15.23
N SER A 20 -4.33 0.75 14.69
CA SER A 20 -4.05 0.41 13.29
C SER A 20 -4.38 -1.06 13.09
N MET A 21 -5.53 -1.36 12.50
CA MET A 21 -5.87 -2.71 12.09
C MET A 21 -4.87 -3.15 11.02
N VAL A 22 -3.87 -3.93 11.44
CA VAL A 22 -2.99 -4.65 10.51
C VAL A 22 -3.81 -5.81 9.97
N VAL A 23 -4.45 -5.59 8.81
CA VAL A 23 -5.06 -6.68 8.06
C VAL A 23 -3.92 -7.61 7.64
N ALA A 24 -3.83 -8.78 8.27
CA ALA A 24 -2.90 -9.83 7.88
C ALA A 24 -3.26 -10.28 6.46
N SER A 25 -2.56 -9.75 5.47
CA SER A 25 -2.67 -10.24 4.10
C SER A 25 -1.87 -11.53 3.98
N GLY A 26 -2.50 -12.59 3.48
CA GLY A 26 -1.82 -13.85 3.16
C GLY A 26 -0.62 -13.64 2.23
N SER A 27 0.32 -14.58 2.29
CA SER A 27 1.47 -14.65 1.39
C SER A 27 1.00 -14.67 -0.07
N ALA A 28 1.61 -13.85 -0.93
CA ALA A 28 1.23 -13.80 -2.33
C ALA A 28 1.92 -14.91 -3.15
N ALA A 29 1.17 -15.59 -4.02
CA ALA A 29 1.71 -16.55 -4.99
C ALA A 29 2.39 -15.80 -6.15
N ALA A 30 3.38 -16.37 -6.83
CA ALA A 30 3.98 -15.70 -8.00
C ALA A 30 2.99 -15.64 -9.19
N ASP A 31 2.87 -14.48 -9.82
CA ASP A 31 2.07 -14.28 -11.04
C ASP A 31 2.95 -14.53 -12.28
N THR A 32 2.51 -15.40 -13.18
CA THR A 32 3.23 -15.73 -14.42
C THR A 32 2.99 -14.72 -15.54
N ASN A 33 1.98 -13.85 -15.40
CA ASN A 33 1.51 -12.93 -16.43
C ASN A 33 1.77 -11.46 -16.05
N CYS A 34 2.97 -11.20 -15.53
CA CYS A 34 3.49 -9.84 -15.43
C CYS A 34 3.53 -9.18 -16.82
N GLY A 35 2.97 -7.97 -16.94
CA GLY A 35 3.09 -7.15 -18.15
C GLY A 35 4.55 -6.84 -18.50
N SER A 36 4.76 -6.25 -19.67
CA SER A 36 6.10 -6.03 -20.22
C SER A 36 6.77 -4.74 -19.72
N GLY A 37 6.04 -3.85 -19.03
CA GLY A 37 6.58 -2.59 -18.56
C GLY A 37 5.57 -1.44 -18.53
N VAL A 38 6.00 -0.33 -17.93
CA VAL A 38 5.14 0.84 -17.72
C VAL A 38 5.01 1.65 -19.00
N ASN A 39 3.78 2.00 -19.40
CA ASN A 39 3.52 3.01 -20.41
C ASN A 39 3.23 4.34 -19.70
N ASP A 40 3.99 5.40 -19.99
CA ASP A 40 3.92 6.70 -19.29
C ASP A 40 2.69 7.55 -19.64
N VAL A 41 1.64 6.94 -20.20
CA VAL A 41 0.46 7.66 -20.68
C VAL A 41 -0.64 7.64 -19.61
N PHE A 42 -1.13 8.83 -19.22
CA PHE A 42 -2.23 9.03 -18.25
C PHE A 42 -2.08 8.28 -16.92
N LEU A 43 -0.98 8.56 -16.22
CA LEU A 43 -0.66 7.99 -14.91
C LEU A 43 -1.42 8.69 -13.78
N ALA A 44 -2.12 7.91 -12.95
CA ALA A 44 -2.78 8.39 -11.74
C ALA A 44 -2.29 7.62 -10.50
N ASN A 45 -1.82 8.34 -9.48
CA ASN A 45 -1.53 7.73 -8.19
C ASN A 45 -2.85 7.44 -7.47
N VAL A 46 -3.16 6.15 -7.21
CA VAL A 46 -4.43 5.74 -6.61
C VAL A 46 -4.30 5.32 -5.15
N ARG A 47 -3.11 4.86 -4.73
CA ARG A 47 -2.78 4.52 -3.33
C ARG A 47 -1.32 4.82 -3.05
N GLU A 48 -1.02 5.04 -1.77
CA GLU A 48 0.32 5.31 -1.28
C GLU A 48 0.50 4.71 0.11
N ALA A 49 1.71 4.28 0.42
CA ALA A 49 2.12 3.91 1.75
C ALA A 49 3.57 4.34 1.97
N THR A 50 3.88 4.64 3.23
CA THR A 50 5.21 5.01 3.68
C THR A 50 5.60 4.12 4.85
N ALA A 51 6.82 3.60 4.82
CA ALA A 51 7.38 2.82 5.90
C ALA A 51 8.79 3.31 6.25
N THR A 52 9.16 3.19 7.53
CA THR A 52 10.49 3.54 8.03
C THR A 52 11.13 2.31 8.67
N ALA A 53 12.31 1.92 8.19
CA ALA A 53 13.06 0.76 8.70
C ALA A 53 14.57 0.98 8.56
N GLY A 54 15.34 0.65 9.61
CA GLY A 54 16.79 0.84 9.60
C GLY A 54 17.23 2.29 9.32
N GLY A 55 16.51 3.27 9.88
CA GLY A 55 16.82 4.70 9.72
C GLY A 55 16.48 5.31 8.34
N ARG A 56 15.83 4.56 7.45
CA ARG A 56 15.39 5.06 6.13
C ARG A 56 13.88 5.01 6.01
N THR A 57 13.31 6.07 5.44
CA THR A 57 11.88 6.18 5.11
C THR A 57 11.69 6.03 3.60
N VAL A 58 10.82 5.10 3.19
CA VAL A 58 10.52 4.80 1.78
C VAL A 58 9.01 4.93 1.55
N THR A 59 8.64 5.50 0.41
CA THR A 59 7.25 5.62 -0.03
C THR A 59 7.04 4.83 -1.31
N VAL A 60 6.01 3.99 -1.33
CA VAL A 60 5.55 3.28 -2.53
C VAL A 60 4.15 3.74 -2.89
N LYS A 61 3.90 3.90 -4.19
CA LYS A 61 2.59 4.25 -4.75
C LYS A 61 2.10 3.18 -5.70
N LEU A 62 0.80 2.94 -5.67
CA LEU A 62 0.09 2.24 -6.74
C LEU A 62 -0.29 3.27 -7.79
N VAL A 63 0.21 3.06 -9.00
CA VAL A 63 -0.01 3.94 -10.14
C VAL A 63 -0.89 3.22 -11.14
N ASN A 64 -2.03 3.81 -11.46
CA ASN A 64 -2.98 3.36 -12.47
C ASN A 64 -2.67 4.02 -13.82
N GLN A 65 -2.54 3.22 -14.87
CA GLN A 65 -2.49 3.64 -16.27
C GLN A 65 -3.91 3.63 -16.84
N ARG A 66 -4.58 4.79 -16.81
CA ARG A 66 -6.03 4.86 -17.11
C ARG A 66 -6.42 4.45 -18.52
N VAL A 67 -5.48 4.46 -19.48
CA VAL A 67 -5.78 4.13 -20.88
C VAL A 67 -5.64 2.64 -21.18
N SER A 68 -4.87 1.90 -20.37
CA SER A 68 -4.58 0.50 -20.59
C SER A 68 -5.24 -0.43 -19.57
N ASP A 69 -5.98 0.08 -18.59
CA ASP A 69 -6.56 -0.68 -17.46
C ASP A 69 -5.51 -1.51 -16.73
N HIS A 70 -4.35 -0.91 -16.53
CA HIS A 70 -3.19 -1.55 -15.91
C HIS A 70 -2.72 -0.74 -14.70
N SER A 71 -2.13 -1.41 -13.73
CA SER A 71 -1.54 -0.77 -12.56
C SER A 71 -0.16 -1.34 -12.27
N PHE A 72 0.72 -0.51 -11.72
CA PHE A 72 2.06 -0.90 -11.28
C PHE A 72 2.44 -0.22 -9.97
N ALA A 73 3.44 -0.78 -9.29
CA ALA A 73 4.00 -0.21 -8.09
C ALA A 73 5.19 0.69 -8.43
N ARG A 74 5.31 1.82 -7.74
CA ARG A 74 6.43 2.76 -7.88
C ARG A 74 6.91 3.25 -6.53
N ILE A 75 8.18 3.02 -6.20
CA ILE A 75 8.85 3.72 -5.11
C ILE A 75 9.09 5.16 -5.54
N THR A 76 8.47 6.12 -4.86
CA THR A 76 8.58 7.56 -5.20
C THR A 76 9.50 8.33 -4.26
N LEU A 77 9.86 7.75 -3.12
CA LEU A 77 10.75 8.37 -2.14
C LEU A 77 11.87 7.41 -1.73
N ASN A 78 13.12 7.89 -1.78
CA ASN A 78 14.32 7.24 -1.25
C ASN A 78 14.58 5.81 -1.74
N TYR A 79 14.28 5.54 -3.02
CA TYR A 79 14.74 4.31 -3.69
C TYR A 79 16.27 4.22 -3.67
N ARG A 80 16.79 3.02 -3.42
CA ARG A 80 18.20 2.67 -3.53
C ARG A 80 18.36 1.34 -4.29
N SER A 81 19.51 1.15 -4.91
CA SER A 81 19.87 -0.14 -5.51
C SER A 81 19.77 -1.25 -4.46
N GLY A 82 19.10 -2.35 -4.82
CA GLY A 82 18.79 -3.46 -3.91
C GLY A 82 17.38 -3.41 -3.30
N ASP A 83 16.68 -2.28 -3.39
CA ASP A 83 15.27 -2.23 -3.04
C ASP A 83 14.43 -2.98 -4.07
N LEU A 84 13.41 -3.66 -3.59
CA LEU A 84 12.51 -4.43 -4.41
C LEU A 84 11.15 -3.76 -4.51
N THR A 85 10.56 -3.76 -5.70
CA THR A 85 9.22 -3.23 -5.96
C THR A 85 8.39 -4.28 -6.69
N TRP A 86 7.12 -4.43 -6.32
CA TRP A 86 6.17 -5.33 -6.99
C TRP A 86 4.74 -4.85 -6.81
N VAL A 87 3.85 -5.39 -7.64
CA VAL A 87 2.42 -5.17 -7.52
C VAL A 87 1.75 -6.50 -7.22
N ASP A 88 0.85 -6.53 -6.25
CA ASP A 88 0.00 -7.68 -6.00
C ASP A 88 -1.40 -7.45 -6.59
N ARG A 89 -1.97 -8.52 -7.12
CA ARG A 89 -3.34 -8.59 -7.64
C ARG A 89 -4.15 -9.62 -6.87
N SER A 90 -5.43 -9.34 -6.65
CA SER A 90 -6.38 -10.27 -6.06
C SER A 90 -7.66 -10.31 -6.87
N TYR A 91 -8.13 -11.54 -7.11
CA TYR A 91 -9.37 -11.84 -7.82
C TYR A 91 -10.58 -11.98 -6.89
N ASP A 92 -10.36 -11.96 -5.58
CA ASP A 92 -11.35 -12.43 -4.58
C ASP A 92 -11.52 -11.50 -3.38
N GLY A 93 -11.29 -10.20 -3.58
CA GLY A 93 -11.50 -9.20 -2.52
C GLY A 93 -10.32 -9.03 -1.56
N GLY A 94 -9.11 -9.40 -1.99
CA GLY A 94 -7.90 -9.33 -1.19
C GLY A 94 -7.72 -10.50 -0.24
N ARG A 95 -8.47 -11.60 -0.41
CA ARG A 95 -8.31 -12.82 0.39
C ARG A 95 -7.06 -13.58 -0.05
N ASN A 96 -6.86 -13.71 -1.37
CA ASN A 96 -5.68 -14.29 -1.97
C ASN A 96 -5.02 -13.29 -2.92
N TRP A 97 -3.68 -13.31 -2.95
CA TRP A 97 -2.88 -12.39 -3.74
C TRP A 97 -1.95 -13.15 -4.68
N THR A 98 -1.85 -12.71 -5.93
CA THR A 98 -0.78 -13.05 -6.86
C THR A 98 0.16 -11.86 -7.00
N GLN A 99 1.46 -12.13 -7.01
CA GLN A 99 2.54 -11.16 -6.97
C GLN A 99 3.20 -11.09 -8.33
N CYS A 100 3.20 -9.91 -8.94
CA CYS A 100 4.06 -9.62 -10.08
C CYS A 100 5.34 -8.91 -9.64
N GLY A 101 6.42 -9.70 -9.53
CA GLY A 101 7.72 -9.28 -9.00
C GLY A 101 8.27 -10.29 -7.98
N PRO A 102 9.28 -9.93 -7.17
CA PRO A 102 9.85 -8.59 -7.01
C PRO A 102 10.84 -8.19 -8.09
N PHE A 103 10.90 -6.89 -8.38
CA PHE A 103 11.88 -6.29 -9.29
C PHE A 103 12.85 -5.41 -8.53
N ASN A 104 14.16 -5.55 -8.79
CA ASN A 104 15.22 -4.71 -8.20
C ASN A 104 15.34 -3.37 -8.97
N ARG A 105 14.27 -2.57 -8.93
CA ARG A 105 14.17 -1.23 -9.51
C ARG A 105 13.03 -0.46 -8.86
N ALA A 106 12.98 0.86 -9.09
CA ALA A 106 12.01 1.75 -8.46
C ALA A 106 10.56 1.52 -8.91
N TYR A 107 10.30 0.70 -9.93
CA TYR A 107 8.96 0.41 -10.44
C TYR A 107 8.82 -1.06 -10.83
N SER A 108 7.64 -1.63 -10.60
CA SER A 108 7.32 -2.98 -11.06
C SER A 108 6.98 -3.02 -12.56
N ASN A 109 6.86 -4.21 -13.13
CA ASN A 109 6.01 -4.37 -14.31
C ASN A 109 4.55 -4.06 -13.93
N ASP A 110 3.75 -3.80 -14.94
CA ASP A 110 2.33 -3.54 -14.84
C ASP A 110 1.50 -4.83 -14.87
N LEU A 111 0.30 -4.76 -14.31
CA LEU A 111 -0.68 -5.83 -14.35
C LEU A 111 -2.06 -5.24 -14.63
N SER A 112 -2.86 -5.95 -15.42
CA SER A 112 -4.26 -5.58 -15.64
C SER A 112 -5.01 -5.47 -14.30
N ASN A 113 -5.58 -4.28 -14.07
CA ASN A 113 -6.34 -3.91 -12.88
C ASN A 113 -7.86 -4.05 -13.08
N LEU A 114 -8.31 -4.29 -14.32
CA LEU A 114 -9.73 -4.35 -14.68
C LEU A 114 -10.47 -5.37 -13.81
N ASN A 115 -11.43 -4.90 -13.02
CA ASN A 115 -12.20 -5.69 -12.06
C ASN A 115 -11.40 -6.39 -10.95
N ASN A 116 -10.09 -6.15 -10.86
CA ASN A 116 -9.19 -6.79 -9.90
C ASN A 116 -8.81 -5.84 -8.77
N TRP A 117 -8.53 -6.41 -7.61
CA TRP A 117 -7.98 -5.67 -6.48
C TRP A 117 -6.47 -5.61 -6.61
N MET A 118 -5.90 -4.42 -6.49
CA MET A 118 -4.48 -4.17 -6.68
C MET A 118 -3.89 -3.49 -5.45
N ARG A 119 -2.63 -3.79 -5.14
CA ARG A 119 -1.83 -3.03 -4.16
C ARG A 119 -0.38 -2.96 -4.61
N ALA A 120 0.27 -1.84 -4.32
CA ALA A 120 1.68 -1.67 -4.59
C ALA A 120 2.51 -2.03 -3.36
N CYS A 121 3.64 -2.67 -3.57
CA CYS A 121 4.48 -3.16 -2.49
C CYS A 121 5.95 -2.87 -2.75
N ALA A 122 6.69 -2.78 -1.65
CA ALA A 122 8.13 -2.58 -1.68
C ALA A 122 8.82 -3.35 -0.55
N ARG A 123 10.09 -3.69 -0.76
CA ARG A 123 10.99 -4.20 0.26
C ARG A 123 12.27 -3.39 0.27
N PHE A 124 12.66 -2.95 1.46
CA PHE A 124 13.87 -2.18 1.67
C PHE A 124 14.45 -2.55 3.04
N ASN A 125 15.77 -2.67 3.17
CA ASN A 125 16.42 -3.06 4.43
C ASN A 125 15.81 -4.33 5.07
N GLY A 126 15.34 -5.30 4.26
CA GLY A 126 14.64 -6.50 4.72
C GLY A 126 13.18 -6.31 5.15
N HIS A 127 12.70 -5.06 5.30
CA HIS A 127 11.32 -4.74 5.66
C HIS A 127 10.44 -4.71 4.40
N SER A 128 9.35 -5.47 4.40
CA SER A 128 8.36 -5.50 3.31
C SER A 128 7.08 -4.80 3.76
N PHE A 129 6.49 -3.98 2.87
CA PHE A 129 5.23 -3.31 3.14
C PHE A 129 4.47 -3.06 1.83
N CYS A 130 3.16 -2.86 1.94
CA CYS A 130 2.28 -2.59 0.81
C CYS A 130 1.34 -1.43 1.11
N THR A 131 0.80 -0.83 0.05
CA THR A 131 -0.34 0.07 0.13
C THR A 131 -1.60 -0.66 0.58
N GLY A 132 -2.63 0.10 0.97
CA GLY A 132 -4.01 -0.41 0.92
C GLY A 132 -4.40 -0.82 -0.51
N TRP A 133 -5.51 -1.55 -0.64
CA TRP A 133 -5.99 -2.01 -1.94
C TRP A 133 -6.82 -0.96 -2.70
N TYR A 134 -6.83 -1.09 -4.02
CA TYR A 134 -7.66 -0.34 -4.96
C TYR A 134 -8.25 -1.30 -5.98
N ARG A 135 -9.52 -1.12 -6.36
CA ARG A 135 -10.15 -1.85 -7.46
C ARG A 135 -10.63 -0.85 -8.47
N ASP A 136 -10.26 -1.09 -9.72
CA ASP A 136 -10.79 -0.30 -10.83
C ASP A 136 -12.17 -0.85 -11.23
N THR A 137 -13.13 0.06 -11.36
CA THR A 137 -14.54 -0.26 -11.66
C THR A 137 -15.09 0.50 -12.86
N ASP A 138 -14.26 1.33 -13.48
CA ASP A 138 -14.63 2.20 -14.60
C ASP A 138 -14.43 1.49 -15.94
#